data_AF-A0A450UBZ8-F1
#
_entry.id   AF-A0A450UBZ8-F1
#
_cell.length_a   1.000
_cell.length_b   1.000
_cell.length_c   1.000
_cell.angle_alpha   90.00
_cell.angle_beta   90.00
_cell.angle_gamma   90.00
#
_symmetry.space_group_name_H-M   'P 1'
#
loop_
_entity.id
_entity.type
_entity.pdbx_description
1 polymer ?
#
loop_
_entity_poly.entity_id
_entity_poly.type
_entity_poly.pdbx_seq_one_letter_code
_entity_poly.pdbx_strand_id
1 'polypeptide(L)'
;MCEGWPIPRKFIRKGNFPYKFKIKEDYPYESGWKLEKPFVSEWLEISTSGRITIKASEEKPYCWDGCSPKRSMLNLFIFGTPDGHVDHRTMKPYTYYASLVHDALYQYLDCVPVTKEKIDLLFLEMLGDFKLRRVYHFFVKHLGGRGVIQKGID
;
A
#
# COMPACT_ATOMS: atom_id res chain seq x y z
N MET A 1 -2.83 -0.33 26.21
CA MET A 1 -3.09 -1.76 25.96
C MET A 1 -4.26 -1.83 24.98
N CYS A 2 -4.00 -2.23 23.73
CA CYS A 2 -5.08 -2.47 22.76
C CYS A 2 -5.29 -3.97 22.70
N GLU A 3 -6.35 -4.46 23.34
CA GLU A 3 -6.78 -5.85 23.19
C GLU A 3 -7.38 -6.01 21.79
N GLY A 4 -6.66 -6.70 20.91
CA GLY A 4 -7.07 -6.96 19.53
C GLY A 4 -6.05 -6.45 18.52
N TRP A 5 -5.87 -7.21 17.44
CA TRP A 5 -5.08 -6.83 16.28
C TRP A 5 -5.47 -5.42 15.77
N PRO A 6 -4.52 -4.59 15.29
CA PRO A 6 -4.84 -3.36 14.57
C PRO A 6 -5.82 -3.65 13.43
N ILE A 7 -6.92 -2.90 13.40
CA ILE A 7 -8.02 -3.09 12.44
C ILE A 7 -7.73 -2.18 11.23
N PRO A 8 -7.83 -2.68 9.98
CA PRO A 8 -7.67 -1.84 8.81
C PRO A 8 -8.73 -0.72 8.80
N ARG A 9 -8.34 0.48 8.36
CA ARG A 9 -9.27 1.62 8.26
C ARG A 9 -10.48 1.21 7.41
N LYS A 10 -11.68 1.36 7.97
CA LYS A 10 -12.95 1.04 7.30
C LYS A 10 -13.21 2.03 6.15
N PHE A 11 -12.63 1.78 4.99
CA PHE A 11 -13.07 2.42 3.75
C PHE A 11 -14.09 1.49 3.08
N ILE A 12 -15.38 1.75 3.28
CA ILE A 12 -16.44 0.96 2.65
C ILE A 12 -16.44 1.31 1.16
N ARG A 13 -15.71 0.53 0.36
CA ARG A 13 -15.73 0.59 -1.11
C ARG A 13 -17.08 0.01 -1.56
N LYS A 14 -18.05 0.87 -1.89
CA LYS A 14 -19.39 0.48 -2.39
C LYS A 14 -19.38 0.34 -3.92
N GLY A 15 -20.22 -0.56 -4.45
CA GLY A 15 -20.45 -0.71 -5.90
C GLY A 15 -19.33 -1.43 -6.66
N ASN A 16 -19.18 -1.15 -7.96
CA ASN A 16 -18.23 -1.81 -8.87
C ASN A 16 -16.80 -1.26 -8.74
N PHE A 17 -16.27 -1.21 -7.52
CA PHE A 17 -14.93 -0.67 -7.27
C PHE A 17 -13.86 -1.56 -7.95
N PRO A 18 -12.94 -1.00 -8.76
CA PRO A 18 -12.06 -1.80 -9.62
C PRO A 18 -10.83 -2.31 -8.86
N TYR A 19 -10.98 -3.40 -8.10
CA TYR A 19 -9.81 -4.18 -7.71
C TYR A 19 -9.13 -4.71 -8.98
N LYS A 20 -7.87 -4.32 -9.18
CA LYS A 20 -7.12 -4.59 -10.41
C LYS A 20 -6.10 -5.70 -10.23
N PHE A 21 -5.57 -5.81 -9.02
CA PHE A 21 -4.47 -6.72 -8.71
C PHE A 21 -4.80 -7.58 -7.51
N LYS A 22 -4.16 -8.75 -7.46
CA LYS A 22 -4.24 -9.69 -6.36
C LYS A 22 -2.91 -10.42 -6.18
N ILE A 23 -2.56 -10.73 -4.94
CA ILE A 23 -1.56 -11.73 -4.56
C ILE A 23 -2.24 -12.82 -3.73
N LYS A 24 -1.71 -14.04 -3.80
CA LYS A 24 -2.24 -15.25 -3.14
C LYS A 24 -1.22 -15.87 -2.19
N GLU A 25 -0.05 -15.26 -2.11
CA GLU A 25 1.06 -15.66 -1.26
C GLU A 25 1.61 -14.40 -0.63
N ASP A 26 2.17 -14.53 0.56
CA ASP A 26 2.81 -13.43 1.27
C ASP A 26 3.86 -12.74 0.39
N TYR A 27 3.83 -11.41 0.38
CA TYR A 27 4.82 -10.60 -0.30
C TYR A 27 5.77 -9.95 0.73
N PRO A 28 7.03 -10.39 0.80
CA PRO A 28 8.04 -9.77 1.65
C PRO A 28 8.75 -8.60 0.96
N TYR A 29 9.11 -7.59 1.74
CA TYR A 29 9.91 -6.46 1.30
C TYR A 29 10.82 -5.93 2.42
N GLU A 30 12.09 -5.72 2.13
CA GLU A 30 13.07 -5.19 3.09
C GLU A 30 13.11 -3.66 3.02
N SER A 31 12.52 -2.99 4.00
CA SER A 31 12.42 -1.52 4.03
C SER A 31 13.66 -0.82 4.60
N GLY A 32 14.53 -1.56 5.31
CA GLY A 32 15.65 -0.99 6.07
C GLY A 32 15.24 -0.22 7.33
N TRP A 33 13.96 -0.20 7.69
CA TRP A 33 13.48 0.42 8.93
C TRP A 33 13.91 -0.39 10.17
N LYS A 34 13.88 0.24 11.33
CA LYS A 34 14.05 -0.43 12.63
C LYS A 34 12.90 -0.02 13.53
N LEU A 35 12.22 -1.01 14.09
CA LEU A 35 11.10 -0.82 15.00
C LEU A 35 11.48 -1.38 16.37
N GLU A 36 11.01 -0.73 17.44
CA GLU A 36 11.20 -1.22 18.82
C GLU A 36 10.44 -2.53 19.07
N LYS A 37 9.26 -2.65 18.46
CA LYS A 37 8.37 -3.81 18.58
C LYS A 37 7.80 -4.15 17.21
N PRO A 38 7.54 -5.44 16.93
CA PRO A 38 6.91 -5.81 15.66
C PRO A 38 5.50 -5.22 15.58
N PHE A 39 5.09 -4.84 14.37
CA PHE A 39 3.71 -4.53 14.05
C PHE A 39 3.13 -5.74 13.35
N VAL A 40 2.06 -6.32 13.86
CA VAL A 40 1.37 -7.42 13.20
C VAL A 40 -0.12 -7.08 13.19
N SER A 41 -0.80 -7.34 12.07
CA SER A 41 -2.21 -7.04 11.82
C SER A 41 -2.81 -8.10 10.89
N GLU A 42 -4.04 -7.94 10.41
CA GLU A 42 -4.66 -8.91 9.49
C GLU A 42 -3.91 -9.07 8.16
N TRP A 43 -3.52 -7.96 7.53
CA TRP A 43 -2.95 -7.94 6.16
C TRP A 43 -1.48 -7.50 6.12
N LEU A 44 -0.95 -6.99 7.22
CA LEU A 44 0.38 -6.40 7.27
C LEU A 44 1.13 -6.86 8.51
N GLU A 45 2.39 -7.23 8.32
CA GLU A 45 3.38 -7.45 9.36
C GLU A 45 4.64 -6.65 9.06
N ILE A 46 5.26 -6.07 10.10
CA ILE A 46 6.54 -5.38 10.06
C ILE A 46 7.38 -5.93 11.21
N SER A 47 8.47 -6.61 10.89
CA SER A 47 9.41 -7.12 11.90
C SER A 47 10.19 -5.96 12.55
N THR A 48 10.84 -6.23 13.69
CA THR A 48 11.76 -5.27 14.33
C THR A 48 12.97 -4.91 13.45
N SER A 49 13.34 -5.80 12.53
CA SER A 49 14.41 -5.57 11.54
C SER A 49 13.96 -4.81 10.29
N GLY A 50 12.68 -4.41 10.20
CA GLY A 50 12.13 -3.65 9.07
C GLY A 50 11.70 -4.49 7.88
N ARG A 51 11.55 -5.81 8.03
CA ARG A 51 10.94 -6.64 6.99
C ARG A 51 9.44 -6.43 7.01
N ILE A 52 8.91 -5.91 5.91
CA ILE A 52 7.48 -5.77 5.67
C ILE A 52 6.97 -7.06 5.01
N THR A 53 5.87 -7.60 5.50
CA THR A 53 5.17 -8.74 4.89
C THR A 53 3.71 -8.35 4.67
N ILE A 54 3.30 -8.29 3.40
CA ILE A 54 1.87 -8.19 3.05
C ILE A 54 1.32 -9.61 3.02
N LYS A 55 0.37 -9.89 3.91
CA LYS A 55 -0.12 -11.24 4.17
C LYS A 55 -1.21 -11.63 3.18
N ALA A 56 -1.08 -12.80 2.57
CA ALA A 56 -2.06 -13.35 1.64
C ALA A 56 -1.98 -14.88 1.59
N SER A 57 -3.13 -15.52 1.38
CA SER A 57 -3.21 -16.95 1.08
C SER A 57 -4.15 -17.22 -0.09
N GLU A 58 -4.22 -18.47 -0.54
CA GLU A 58 -5.16 -18.91 -1.57
C GLU A 58 -6.63 -18.69 -1.14
N GLU A 59 -6.95 -18.99 0.13
CA GLU A 59 -8.29 -18.79 0.70
C GLU A 59 -8.57 -17.31 1.02
N LYS A 60 -7.52 -16.52 1.22
CA LYS A 60 -7.61 -15.12 1.64
C LYS A 60 -6.60 -14.25 0.86
N PRO A 61 -6.87 -13.98 -0.43
CA PRO A 61 -5.98 -13.18 -1.25
C PRO A 61 -6.01 -11.71 -0.84
N TYR A 62 -4.86 -11.04 -0.97
CA TYR A 62 -4.79 -9.59 -0.81
C TYR A 62 -5.08 -8.91 -2.15
N CYS A 63 -6.12 -8.07 -2.20
CA CYS A 63 -6.60 -7.39 -3.39
C CYS A 63 -6.47 -5.88 -3.24
N TRP A 64 -5.95 -5.21 -4.26
CA TRP A 64 -5.82 -3.75 -4.29
C TRP A 64 -6.09 -3.23 -5.71
N ASP A 65 -6.26 -1.92 -5.83
CA ASP A 65 -6.63 -1.25 -7.08
C ASP A 65 -5.43 -0.70 -7.86
N GLY A 66 -4.22 -0.75 -7.33
CA GLY A 66 -3.05 -0.08 -7.89
C GLY A 66 -2.93 1.37 -7.41
N CYS A 67 -2.42 2.27 -8.25
CA CYS A 67 -2.36 3.69 -7.91
C CYS A 67 -3.75 4.33 -7.98
N SER A 68 -4.17 4.91 -6.86
CA SER A 68 -5.48 5.55 -6.69
C SER A 68 -5.39 7.09 -6.84
N PRO A 69 -6.49 7.84 -7.06
CA PRO A 69 -7.88 7.39 -7.18
C PRO A 69 -8.19 6.72 -8.52
N LYS A 70 -9.12 5.77 -8.52
CA LYS A 70 -9.68 5.14 -9.73
C LYS A 70 -11.21 5.10 -9.71
N ARG A 71 -11.81 5.08 -10.91
CA ARG A 71 -13.25 4.91 -11.14
C ARG A 71 -13.49 3.92 -12.28
N SER A 72 -14.40 2.98 -12.05
CA SER A 72 -14.89 2.04 -13.08
C SER A 72 -16.12 2.62 -13.76
N MET A 73 -16.12 2.66 -15.09
CA MET A 73 -17.30 3.01 -15.91
C MET A 73 -17.75 1.77 -16.68
N LEU A 74 -19.01 1.38 -16.46
CA LEU A 74 -19.67 0.24 -17.12
C LEU A 74 -18.95 -1.11 -16.95
N ASN A 75 -18.04 -1.23 -15.97
CA ASN A 75 -17.12 -2.37 -15.84
C ASN A 75 -16.21 -2.62 -17.06
N LEU A 76 -16.14 -1.65 -17.97
CA LEU A 76 -15.38 -1.76 -19.22
C LEU A 76 -14.14 -0.88 -19.18
N PHE A 77 -14.27 0.33 -18.65
CA PHE A 77 -13.20 1.32 -18.62
C PHE A 77 -12.83 1.71 -17.19
N ILE A 78 -11.54 1.68 -16.88
CA ILE A 78 -11.00 2.18 -15.61
C ILE A 78 -10.28 3.50 -15.88
N PHE A 79 -10.76 4.58 -15.28
CA PHE A 79 -10.15 5.91 -15.34
C PHE A 79 -9.53 6.27 -13.99
N GLY A 80 -8.41 6.98 -14.00
CA GLY A 80 -7.72 7.40 -12.79
C GLY A 80 -6.21 7.46 -12.96
N THR A 81 -5.49 7.38 -11.84
CA THR A 81 -4.03 7.40 -11.83
C THR A 81 -3.47 6.18 -12.58
N PRO A 82 -2.67 6.33 -13.64
CA PRO A 82 -2.11 5.20 -14.38
C PRO A 82 -1.15 4.34 -13.53
N ASP A 83 -1.05 3.04 -13.80
CA ASP A 83 -0.11 2.14 -13.10
C ASP A 83 1.22 1.95 -13.86
N GLY A 84 1.38 2.69 -14.96
CA GLY A 84 2.42 2.46 -15.95
C GLY A 84 2.09 1.30 -16.89
N HIS A 85 2.86 1.19 -17.98
CA HIS A 85 2.83 0.02 -18.85
C HIS A 85 3.50 -1.18 -18.16
N VAL A 86 3.43 -2.35 -18.79
CA VAL A 86 4.09 -3.56 -18.28
C VAL A 86 5.60 -3.37 -18.33
N ASP A 87 6.26 -3.60 -17.19
CA ASP A 87 7.70 -3.78 -17.08
C ASP A 87 8.05 -5.24 -17.43
N HIS A 88 8.95 -5.41 -18.40
CA HIS A 88 9.37 -6.71 -18.92
C HIS A 88 10.10 -7.56 -17.86
N ARG A 89 10.67 -6.96 -16.81
CA ARG A 89 11.41 -7.68 -15.76
C ARG A 89 10.48 -8.42 -14.81
N THR A 90 9.35 -7.78 -14.48
CA THR A 90 8.39 -8.30 -13.51
C THR A 90 7.14 -8.87 -14.18
N MET A 91 6.93 -8.53 -15.45
CA MET A 91 5.67 -8.76 -16.19
C MET A 91 4.46 -8.16 -15.47
N LYS A 92 4.69 -7.09 -14.69
CA LYS A 92 3.67 -6.31 -13.99
C LYS A 92 3.78 -4.83 -14.39
N PRO A 93 2.74 -4.02 -14.17
CA PRO A 93 2.86 -2.57 -14.32
C PRO A 93 3.96 -1.98 -13.43
N TYR A 94 4.63 -0.92 -13.87
CA TYR A 94 5.73 -0.28 -13.12
C TYR A 94 5.41 0.01 -11.66
N THR A 95 4.17 0.41 -11.36
CA THR A 95 3.77 0.77 -9.99
C THR A 95 3.24 -0.41 -9.17
N TYR A 96 3.25 -1.64 -9.69
CA TYR A 96 2.58 -2.80 -9.08
C TYR A 96 3.04 -3.07 -7.65
N TYR A 97 4.34 -3.29 -7.41
CA TYR A 97 4.87 -3.58 -6.08
C TYR A 97 4.87 -2.35 -5.17
N ALA A 98 5.20 -1.17 -5.72
CA ALA A 98 5.16 0.08 -4.95
C ALA A 98 3.73 0.37 -4.43
N SER A 99 2.71 0.23 -5.29
CA SER A 99 1.31 0.44 -4.91
C SER A 99 0.78 -0.65 -3.96
N LEU A 100 1.26 -1.89 -4.07
CA LEU A 100 0.92 -2.97 -3.13
C LEU A 100 1.37 -2.63 -1.70
N VAL A 101 2.66 -2.32 -1.54
CA VAL A 101 3.24 -1.99 -0.22
C VAL A 101 2.63 -0.71 0.33
N HIS A 102 2.45 0.30 -0.53
CA HIS A 102 1.83 1.56 -0.13
C HIS A 102 0.38 1.39 0.30
N ASP A 103 -0.45 0.65 -0.44
CA ASP A 103 -1.85 0.38 -0.05
C ASP A 103 -1.92 -0.35 1.29
N ALA A 104 -1.12 -1.40 1.49
CA ALA A 104 -1.09 -2.16 2.74
C ALA A 104 -0.70 -1.29 3.94
N LEU A 105 0.35 -0.47 3.82
CA LEU A 105 0.75 0.47 4.86
C LEU A 105 -0.34 1.53 5.10
N TYR A 106 -0.94 2.06 4.03
CA TYR A 106 -1.98 3.08 4.14
C TYR A 106 -3.27 2.55 4.76
N GLN A 107 -3.60 1.26 4.59
CA GLN A 107 -4.75 0.65 5.26
C GLN A 107 -4.65 0.75 6.78
N TYR A 108 -3.43 0.84 7.33
CA TYR A 108 -3.16 0.98 8.76
C TYR A 108 -2.53 2.33 9.12
N LEU A 109 -2.62 3.36 8.27
CA LEU A 109 -1.89 4.62 8.43
C LEU A 109 -2.09 5.30 9.81
N ASP A 110 -3.24 5.11 10.44
CA ASP A 110 -3.57 5.66 11.76
C ASP A 110 -2.88 4.95 12.95
N CYS A 111 -2.37 3.73 12.75
CA CYS A 111 -1.81 2.90 13.82
C CYS A 111 -0.51 2.16 13.48
N VAL A 112 -0.07 2.16 12.22
CA VAL A 112 1.23 1.62 11.80
C VAL A 112 2.34 2.43 12.46
N PRO A 113 3.39 1.82 13.05
CA PRO A 113 4.41 2.52 13.83
C PRO A 113 5.49 3.13 12.92
N VAL A 114 5.08 3.71 11.80
CA VAL A 114 5.96 4.34 10.81
C VAL A 114 5.29 5.60 10.30
N THR A 115 6.03 6.71 10.23
CA THR A 115 5.46 7.99 9.80
C THR A 115 4.99 7.90 8.36
N LYS A 116 3.91 8.62 8.04
CA LYS A 116 3.42 8.81 6.68
C LYS A 116 4.53 9.22 5.72
N GLU A 117 5.41 10.12 6.15
CA GLU A 117 6.56 10.57 5.37
C GLU A 117 7.50 9.41 4.99
N LYS A 118 7.85 8.53 5.95
CA LYS A 118 8.68 7.34 5.66
C LYS A 118 7.99 6.39 4.68
N ILE A 119 6.68 6.19 4.83
CA ILE A 119 5.87 5.36 3.91
C ILE A 119 5.89 5.94 2.49
N ASP A 120 5.70 7.25 2.36
CA ASP A 120 5.69 7.95 1.06
C ASP A 120 7.06 7.96 0.39
N LEU A 121 8.13 8.10 1.18
CA LEU A 121 9.50 7.97 0.69
C LEU A 121 9.80 6.54 0.22
N LEU A 122 9.37 5.52 0.96
CA LEU A 122 9.51 4.14 0.53
C LEU A 122 8.77 3.88 -0.80
N PHE A 123 7.57 4.44 -0.96
CA PHE A 123 6.86 4.38 -2.22
C PHE A 123 7.66 5.03 -3.37
N LEU A 124 8.24 6.21 -3.15
CA LEU A 124 9.11 6.87 -4.15
C LEU A 124 10.34 6.03 -4.50
N GLU A 125 10.96 5.39 -3.52
CA GLU A 125 12.13 4.50 -3.70
C GLU A 125 11.75 3.27 -4.52
N MET A 126 10.66 2.59 -4.15
CA MET A 126 10.14 1.41 -4.84
C MET A 126 9.72 1.67 -6.28
N LEU A 127 9.34 2.91 -6.64
CA LEU A 127 9.04 3.28 -8.01
C LEU A 127 10.27 3.27 -8.94
N GLY A 128 11.49 3.24 -8.40
CA GLY A 128 12.72 2.98 -9.16
C GLY A 128 12.87 3.88 -10.40
N ASP A 129 12.87 3.26 -11.59
CA ASP A 129 13.07 3.92 -12.88
C ASP A 129 11.80 4.57 -13.47
N PHE A 130 10.66 4.48 -12.79
CA PHE A 130 9.40 5.05 -13.26
C PHE A 130 9.54 6.58 -13.40
N LYS A 131 9.42 7.08 -14.64
CA LYS A 131 9.76 8.48 -14.97
C LYS A 131 8.93 9.51 -14.22
N LEU A 132 7.69 9.19 -13.89
CA LEU A 132 6.79 10.08 -13.15
C LEU A 132 6.82 9.87 -11.63
N ARG A 133 7.79 9.11 -11.09
CA ARG A 133 7.83 8.77 -9.66
C ARG A 133 7.77 9.98 -8.73
N ARG A 134 8.44 11.08 -9.08
CA ARG A 134 8.43 12.32 -8.27
C ARG A 134 7.07 13.02 -8.32
N VAL A 135 6.39 12.96 -9.46
CA VAL A 135 5.02 13.50 -9.62
C VAL A 135 4.04 12.69 -8.77
N TYR A 136 4.15 11.36 -8.80
CA TYR A 136 3.30 10.47 -8.00
C TYR A 136 3.53 10.70 -6.50
N HIS A 137 4.79 10.72 -6.07
CA HIS A 137 5.16 11.03 -4.69
C HIS A 137 4.65 12.41 -4.25
N PHE A 138 4.73 13.44 -5.11
CA PHE A 138 4.18 14.76 -4.81
C PHE A 138 2.69 14.69 -4.46
N PHE A 139 1.87 13.98 -5.24
CA PHE A 139 0.46 13.83 -4.94
C PHE A 139 0.20 13.03 -3.67
N VAL A 140 0.93 11.94 -3.44
CA VAL A 140 0.79 11.13 -2.22
C VAL A 140 1.16 11.96 -0.97
N LYS A 141 2.24 12.74 -1.03
CA LYS A 141 2.68 13.59 0.07
C LYS A 141 1.61 14.61 0.49
N HIS A 142 0.98 15.28 -0.48
CA HIS A 142 0.06 16.40 -0.21
C HIS A 142 -1.41 16.01 -0.11
N LEU A 143 -1.84 14.95 -0.79
CA LEU A 143 -3.25 14.54 -0.87
C LEU A 143 -3.51 13.18 -0.24
N GLY A 144 -2.52 12.28 -0.21
CA GLY A 144 -2.66 10.96 0.38
C GLY A 144 -2.89 11.05 1.89
N GLY A 145 -3.84 10.27 2.42
CA GLY A 145 -4.06 10.17 3.87
C GLY A 145 -4.52 11.48 4.54
N ARG A 146 -5.00 12.47 3.77
CA ARG A 146 -5.46 13.75 4.31
C ARG A 146 -6.55 13.54 5.38
N GLY A 147 -6.33 14.10 6.57
CA GLY A 147 -7.23 13.97 7.73
C GLY A 147 -7.00 12.74 8.61
N VAL A 148 -6.00 11.90 8.30
CA VAL A 148 -5.62 10.78 9.17
C VAL A 148 -4.65 11.28 10.24
N ILE A 149 -4.95 10.96 11.49
CA ILE A 149 -4.07 11.22 12.64
C ILE A 149 -3.37 9.91 12.98
N GLN A 150 -2.03 9.90 12.92
CA GLN A 150 -1.24 8.74 13.33
C GLN A 150 -1.17 8.71 14.86
N LYS A 151 -1.47 7.55 15.45
CA LYS A 151 -1.41 7.33 16.90
C LYS A 151 -0.18 6.50 17.25
N GLY A 152 0.47 6.82 18.37
CA GLY A 152 1.59 6.02 18.87
C GLY A 152 2.88 6.19 18.07
N ILE A 153 3.04 7.32 17.38
CA ILE A 153 4.30 7.76 16.80
C ILE A 153 4.57 9.14 17.42
N ASP A 154 5.56 9.21 18.30
CA ASP A 154 6.03 10.45 18.93
C ASP A 154 6.96 11.23 17.98
#